data_AF-A0ABD3J9V5-F1
#
_entry.id   AF-A0ABD3J9V5-F1
#
_cell.length_a   1.000
_cell.length_b   1.000
_cell.length_c   1.000
_cell.angle_alpha   90.00
_cell.angle_beta   90.00
_cell.angle_gamma   90.00
#
_symmetry.space_group_name_H-M   'P 1'
#
loop_
_entity.id
_entity.type
_entity.pdbx_description
1 polymer ?
#
loop_
_entity_poly.entity_id
_entity_poly.type
_entity_poly.pdbx_seq_one_letter_code
_entity_poly.pdbx_strand_id
1 'polypeptide(L)'
;MSHMDGFPEVLPCRDRFITKFFLSAGPTMSPDYMVTVVDGKGGRLRLWRPGNDVWTVVNCPGPERDIWDVIFYEGCFVAVDCEGSISRYDVNGGRLRSKLE
;
A
#
# COMPACT_ATOMS: atom_id res chain seq x y z
N MET A 1 -47.57 -6.43 19.97
CA MET A 1 -47.59 -5.81 18.64
C MET A 1 -46.71 -4.57 18.68
N SER A 2 -45.44 -4.74 18.32
CA SER A 2 -44.57 -3.69 17.79
C SER A 2 -43.29 -4.39 17.28
N HIS A 3 -43.25 -4.50 15.96
CA HIS A 3 -42.12 -4.92 15.14
C HIS A 3 -40.99 -3.91 15.38
N MET A 4 -39.87 -4.35 15.95
CA MET A 4 -38.62 -3.60 15.80
C MET A 4 -37.98 -4.08 14.51
N ASP A 5 -38.19 -3.30 13.46
CA ASP A 5 -37.52 -3.42 12.19
C ASP A 5 -36.01 -3.25 12.35
N GLY A 6 -35.28 -3.94 11.47
CA GLY A 6 -33.87 -4.27 11.57
C GLY A 6 -32.93 -3.12 11.91
N PHE A 7 -31.98 -3.42 12.80
CA PHE A 7 -30.66 -2.82 12.67
C PHE A 7 -30.18 -3.05 11.23
N PRO A 8 -29.63 -2.03 10.53
CA PRO A 8 -29.09 -2.27 9.21
C PRO A 8 -28.05 -3.38 9.34
N GLU A 9 -28.25 -4.46 8.59
CA GLU A 9 -27.23 -5.46 8.37
C GLU A 9 -25.98 -4.68 7.94
N VAL A 10 -24.98 -4.61 8.83
CA VAL A 10 -23.72 -3.97 8.51
C VAL A 10 -23.10 -4.88 7.47
N LEU A 11 -23.42 -4.62 6.21
CA LEU A 11 -22.82 -5.31 5.09
C LEU A 11 -21.31 -5.23 5.32
N PRO A 12 -20.59 -6.37 5.25
CA PRO A 12 -19.15 -6.35 5.42
C PRO A 12 -18.61 -5.30 4.47
N CYS A 13 -17.99 -4.25 5.01
CA CYS A 13 -17.38 -3.23 4.19
C CYS A 13 -16.42 -3.98 3.27
N ARG A 14 -16.76 -4.07 1.98
CA ARG A 14 -15.87 -4.64 0.98
C ARG A 14 -14.80 -3.59 0.76
N ASP A 15 -13.91 -3.47 1.74
CA ASP A 15 -12.76 -2.58 1.81
C ASP A 15 -11.72 -3.02 0.79
N ARG A 16 -12.09 -2.94 -0.49
CA ARG A 16 -11.21 -3.16 -1.64
C ARG A 16 -11.28 -1.96 -2.56
N PHE A 17 -11.11 -0.78 -1.97
CA PHE A 17 -10.84 0.41 -2.76
C PHE A 17 -9.33 0.43 -3.03
N ILE A 18 -8.97 0.58 -4.30
CA ILE A 18 -7.63 0.99 -4.67
C ILE A 18 -7.58 2.50 -4.49
N THR A 19 -6.70 2.97 -3.63
CA THR A 19 -6.63 4.39 -3.29
C THR A 19 -5.78 5.13 -4.31
N LYS A 20 -4.57 4.62 -4.60
CA LYS A 20 -3.59 5.31 -5.45
C LYS A 20 -2.53 4.36 -5.99
N PHE A 21 -2.07 4.62 -7.21
CA PHE A 21 -0.92 3.96 -7.84
C PHE A 21 0.30 4.90 -7.84
N PHE A 22 1.48 4.30 -7.72
CA PHE A 22 2.76 4.98 -7.67
C PHE A 22 3.75 4.26 -8.57
N LEU A 23 4.44 5.01 -9.42
CA LEU A 23 5.40 4.45 -10.37
C LEU A 23 6.82 4.76 -9.92
N SER A 24 7.73 3.81 -10.10
CA SER A 24 9.16 4.04 -9.85
C SER A 24 9.84 4.86 -10.96
N ALA A 25 9.29 4.80 -12.17
CA ALA A 25 9.74 5.53 -13.35
C ALA A 25 8.60 5.63 -14.36
N GLY A 26 8.72 6.52 -15.35
CA GLY A 26 7.80 6.56 -16.48
C GLY A 26 7.87 5.26 -17.30
N PRO A 27 6.75 4.63 -17.66
CA PRO A 27 6.75 3.37 -18.43
C PRO A 27 7.43 3.47 -19.80
N THR A 28 7.51 4.68 -20.36
CA THR A 28 8.22 4.98 -21.62
C THR A 28 9.71 5.25 -21.42
N MET A 29 10.14 5.54 -20.19
CA MET A 29 11.52 5.89 -19.86
C MET A 29 12.32 4.68 -19.36
N SER A 30 11.66 3.72 -18.70
CA SER A 30 12.28 2.51 -18.22
C SER A 30 11.34 1.32 -18.41
N PRO A 31 11.76 0.26 -19.13
CA PRO A 31 10.97 -0.96 -19.26
C PRO A 31 10.87 -1.73 -17.94
N ASP A 32 11.76 -1.45 -16.98
CA ASP A 32 11.84 -2.09 -15.66
C ASP A 32 11.12 -1.27 -14.56
N TYR A 33 10.22 -0.36 -14.95
CA TYR A 33 9.45 0.42 -13.99
C TYR A 33 8.61 -0.50 -13.10
N MET A 34 8.49 -0.16 -11.83
CA MET A 34 7.68 -0.87 -10.86
C MET A 34 6.46 -0.05 -10.51
N VAL A 35 5.39 -0.73 -10.11
CA VAL A 35 4.15 -0.09 -9.68
C VAL A 35 3.84 -0.52 -8.25
N THR A 36 3.65 0.45 -7.37
CA THR A 36 3.13 0.22 -6.03
C THR A 36 1.70 0.74 -5.96
N VAL A 37 0.84 0.02 -5.25
CA VAL A 37 -0.54 0.40 -4.99
C VAL A 37 -0.81 0.41 -3.50
N VAL A 38 -1.53 1.42 -3.04
CA VAL A 38 -2.14 1.46 -1.70
C VAL A 38 -3.58 0.98 -1.84
N ASP A 39 -3.93 -0.12 -1.18
CA ASP A 39 -5.26 -0.73 -1.29
C ASP A 39 -5.87 -1.17 0.04
N GLY A 40 -7.20 -1.22 0.04
CA GLY A 40 -8.02 -1.65 1.16
C GLY A 40 -7.94 -0.75 2.39
N LYS A 41 -8.75 -1.10 3.39
CA LYS A 41 -8.73 -0.45 4.72
C LYS A 41 -7.44 -0.82 5.44
N GLY A 42 -6.76 0.17 6.03
CA GLY A 42 -5.42 0.00 6.60
C GLY A 42 -4.29 0.40 5.66
N GLY A 43 -4.57 0.75 4.40
CA GLY A 43 -3.55 1.23 3.45
C GLY A 43 -2.46 0.21 3.14
N ARG A 44 -2.84 -1.00 2.70
CA ARG A 44 -1.87 -2.06 2.38
C ARG A 44 -1.08 -1.71 1.12
N LEU A 45 0.24 -1.96 1.14
CA LEU A 45 1.08 -1.83 -0.04
C LEU A 45 1.16 -3.16 -0.80
N ARG A 46 0.96 -3.08 -2.10
CA ARG A 46 1.34 -4.15 -3.02
C ARG A 46 2.22 -3.63 -4.13
N LEU A 47 3.11 -4.50 -4.57
CA LEU A 47 4.11 -4.21 -5.59
C LEU A 47 3.88 -5.10 -6.81
N TRP A 48 3.96 -4.50 -7.98
CA TRP A 48 4.01 -5.18 -9.27
C TRP A 48 5.28 -4.78 -10.04
N ARG A 49 5.79 -5.72 -10.84
CA ARG A 49 6.94 -5.51 -11.72
C ARG A 49 6.68 -6.14 -13.09
N PRO A 50 7.30 -5.61 -14.16
CA PRO A 50 7.34 -6.24 -15.47
C PRO A 50 7.80 -7.69 -15.36
N GLY A 51 7.07 -8.60 -16.00
CA GLY A 51 7.30 -10.05 -15.91
C GLY A 51 6.54 -10.76 -14.78
N ASN A 52 5.97 -10.04 -13.81
CA ASN A 52 5.09 -10.63 -12.80
C ASN A 52 3.63 -10.63 -13.28
N ASP A 53 2.95 -11.74 -13.09
CA ASP A 53 1.51 -11.91 -13.33
C ASP A 53 0.65 -11.51 -12.12
N VAL A 54 1.25 -11.49 -10.93
CA VAL A 54 0.57 -11.19 -9.66
C VAL A 54 1.24 -10.04 -8.88
N TRP A 55 0.44 -9.38 -8.06
CA TRP A 55 0.90 -8.37 -7.10
C TRP A 55 1.46 -9.04 -5.85
N THR A 56 2.62 -8.58 -5.39
CA THR A 56 3.25 -9.06 -4.15
C THR A 56 2.90 -8.12 -3.00
N VAL A 57 2.39 -8.68 -1.89
CA VAL A 57 2.16 -7.91 -0.65
C VAL A 57 3.50 -7.49 -0.06
N VAL A 58 3.64 -6.20 0.24
CA VAL A 58 4.80 -5.68 0.95
C VAL A 58 4.53 -5.80 2.45
N ASN A 59 5.20 -6.74 3.11
CA ASN A 59 5.06 -6.93 4.55
C ASN A 59 5.66 -5.72 5.27
N CYS A 60 4.81 -4.87 5.83
CA CYS A 60 5.22 -3.72 6.60
C CYS A 60 5.38 -4.15 8.08
N PRO A 61 6.58 -4.03 8.68
CA PRO A 61 6.76 -4.35 10.09
C PRO A 61 6.14 -3.24 10.93
N GLY A 62 4.96 -3.50 11.50
CA GLY A 62 4.25 -2.54 12.35
C GLY A 62 2.76 -2.85 12.44
N PRO A 63 2.02 -2.14 13.31
CA PRO A 63 0.55 -2.15 13.24
C PRO A 63 0.11 -1.69 11.83
N GLU A 64 -1.02 -2.20 11.34
CA GLU A 64 -1.64 -1.70 10.11
C GLU A 64 -1.95 -0.21 10.30
N ARG A 65 -1.16 0.65 9.65
CA ARG A 65 -1.34 2.11 9.68
C ARG A 65 -1.70 2.58 8.29
N ASP A 66 -2.73 3.43 8.22
CA ASP A 66 -3.23 3.95 6.96
C ASP A 66 -2.16 4.78 6.25
N ILE A 67 -1.62 4.22 5.16
CA ILE A 67 -0.68 4.93 4.29
C ILE A 67 -1.42 6.00 3.51
N TRP A 68 -0.92 7.22 3.57
CA TRP A 68 -1.51 8.37 2.87
C TRP A 68 -0.82 8.67 1.55
N ASP A 69 0.51 8.60 1.50
CA ASP A 69 1.25 8.88 0.28
C ASP A 69 2.53 8.05 0.16
N VAL A 70 2.99 7.88 -1.07
CA VAL A 70 4.20 7.12 -1.40
C VAL A 70 4.97 7.84 -2.52
N ILE A 71 6.29 7.86 -2.41
CA ILE A 71 7.19 8.26 -3.50
C ILE A 71 8.19 7.15 -3.81
N PHE A 72 8.79 7.19 -4.98
CA PHE A 72 9.95 6.38 -5.29
C PHE A 72 11.22 7.23 -5.26
N TYR A 73 12.22 6.79 -4.51
CA TYR A 73 13.49 7.48 -4.37
C TYR A 73 14.62 6.48 -4.11
N GLU A 74 15.68 6.55 -4.92
CA GLU A 74 16.90 5.74 -4.78
C GLU A 74 16.65 4.25 -4.53
N GLY A 75 15.84 3.61 -5.39
CA GLY A 75 15.59 2.17 -5.27
C GLY A 75 14.68 1.78 -4.09
N CYS A 76 14.00 2.74 -3.46
CA CYS A 76 13.07 2.50 -2.37
C CYS A 76 11.71 3.16 -2.67
N PHE A 77 10.63 2.51 -2.26
CA PHE A 77 9.39 3.22 -2.00
C PHE A 77 9.43 3.82 -0.60
N VAL A 78 9.15 5.12 -0.49
CA VAL A 78 9.10 5.85 0.77
C VAL A 78 7.64 6.20 1.03
N ALA A 79 7.07 5.67 2.11
CA ALA A 79 5.67 5.88 2.47
C ALA A 79 5.56 6.73 3.73
N VAL A 80 4.50 7.52 3.80
CA VAL A 80 4.08 8.25 5.00
C VAL A 80 2.72 7.75 5.47
N ASP A 81 2.59 7.50 6.77
CA ASP A 81 1.33 7.07 7.38
C ASP A 81 0.55 8.24 8.01
N CYS A 82 -0.67 7.96 8.49
CA CYS A 82 -1.55 8.92 9.14
C CYS A 82 -1.01 9.50 10.46
N GLU A 83 0.02 8.90 11.06
CA GLU A 83 0.73 9.44 12.22
C GLU A 83 1.95 10.30 11.82
N GLY A 84 2.23 10.43 10.53
CA GLY A 84 3.39 11.14 10.00
C GLY A 84 4.69 10.33 10.04
N SER A 85 4.62 9.02 10.31
CA SER A 85 5.79 8.16 10.32
C SER A 85 6.24 7.84 8.90
N ILE A 86 7.56 7.84 8.68
CA ILE A 86 8.17 7.57 7.37
C ILE A 86 8.79 6.18 7.37
N SER A 87 8.41 5.35 6.40
CA SER A 87 8.95 4.00 6.19
C SER A 87 9.55 3.86 4.80
N ARG A 88 10.64 3.08 4.70
CA ARG A 88 11.33 2.79 3.43
C ARG A 88 11.23 1.31 3.10
N TYR A 89 10.83 1.01 1.86
CA TYR A 89 10.67 -0.33 1.32
C TYR A 89 11.65 -0.53 0.16
N ASP A 90 12.69 -1.33 0.41
CA ASP A 90 13.67 -1.71 -0.61
C ASP A 90 13.04 -2.73 -1.58
N VAL A 91 13.12 -2.44 -2.86
CA VAL A 91 12.57 -3.30 -3.92
C VAL A 91 13.50 -4.42 -4.35
N ASN A 92 14.77 -4.43 -3.97
CA ASN A 92 15.71 -5.50 -4.32
C ASN A 92 15.75 -6.65 -3.29
N GLY A 93 14.76 -6.74 -2.39
CA GLY A 93 14.71 -7.78 -1.37
C GLY A 93 15.67 -7.55 -0.19
N GLY A 94 16.23 -6.35 -0.11
CA GLY A 94 17.00 -5.90 1.04
C GLY A 94 16.09 -5.66 2.25
N ARG A 95 16.36 -6.36 3.34
CA ARG A 95 15.71 -6.21 4.67
C ARG A 95 15.34 -4.75 4.99
N LEU A 96 14.06 -4.53 5.32
CA LEU A 96 13.55 -3.25 5.84
C LEU A 96 14.47 -2.67 6.91
N ARG A 97 14.84 -1.40 6.75
CA ARG A 97 15.42 -0.59 7.83
C ARG A 97 14.38 0.43 8.28
N SER A 98 13.66 0.09 9.34
CA SER A 98 12.98 1.11 10.14
C SER A 98 14.02 1.77 11.05
N LYS A 99 14.41 3.01 10.75
CA LYS A 99 14.96 3.91 11.78
C LYS A 99 14.84 5.36 11.33
N LEU A 100 14.10 6.14 12.10
CA LEU A 100 14.37 7.55 12.35
C LEU A 100 14.12 7.74 13.85
N GLU A 101 15.21 7.80 14.61
CA GLU A 101 15.28 8.43 15.94
C GLU A 101 15.31 9.95 15.76
#